data_AF-A0AAU6WYG3-F1
#
_entry.id   AF-A0AAU6WYG3-F1
#
_cell.length_a   1.000
_cell.length_b   1.000
_cell.length_c   1.000
_cell.angle_alpha   90.00
_cell.angle_beta   90.00
_cell.angle_gamma   90.00
#
_symmetry.space_group_name_H-M   'P 1'
#
loop_
_entity.id
_entity.type
_entity.pdbx_description
1 polymer ?
#
loop_
_entity_poly.entity_id
_entity_poly.type
_entity_poly.pdbx_seq_one_letter_code
_entity_poly.pdbx_strand_id
1 'polypeptide(L)'
;MKIYSSEQLAVNVMANAHRKYPDANGIYEKFKTGLKRKAQALISQKLLPVELESKGRVLASMAYSQFRRFPAEAIELNLSRALLNEAERSGINLEDHQAYFDGIADDMVKAAIKQIYKPYKDEVNKFKSKLRKR
;
A
#
# COMPACT_ATOMS: atom_id res chain seq x y z
N MET A 1 -23.10 7.77 -17.72
CA MET A 1 -22.69 6.59 -16.93
C MET A 1 -22.16 5.54 -17.88
N LYS A 2 -21.10 4.82 -17.50
CA LYS A 2 -20.47 3.82 -18.35
C LYS A 2 -20.47 2.47 -17.65
N ILE A 3 -20.72 1.41 -18.41
CA ILE A 3 -20.64 0.03 -17.92
C ILE A 3 -19.18 -0.42 -17.97
N TYR A 4 -18.73 -1.05 -16.89
CA TYR A 4 -17.38 -1.59 -16.76
C TYR A 4 -17.48 -3.05 -16.34
N SER A 5 -16.67 -3.92 -16.94
CA SER A 5 -16.38 -5.21 -16.30
C SER A 5 -15.57 -5.00 -15.03
N SER A 6 -15.61 -5.97 -14.12
CA SER A 6 -14.71 -6.06 -12.95
C SER A 6 -13.25 -5.75 -13.29
N GLU A 7 -12.71 -6.38 -14.34
CA GLU A 7 -11.34 -6.16 -14.82
C GLU A 7 -11.09 -4.72 -15.28
N GLN A 8 -11.98 -4.18 -16.11
CA GLN A 8 -11.87 -2.80 -16.58
C GLN A 8 -11.92 -1.81 -15.40
N LEU A 9 -12.76 -2.10 -14.40
CA LEU A 9 -12.84 -1.28 -13.21
C LEU A 9 -11.54 -1.33 -12.40
N ALA A 10 -10.97 -2.50 -12.20
CA ALA A 10 -9.69 -2.67 -11.51
C ALA A 10 -8.54 -1.93 -12.22
N VAL A 11 -8.48 -1.97 -13.56
CA VAL A 11 -7.51 -1.20 -14.35
C VAL A 11 -7.69 0.32 -14.12
N ASN A 12 -8.93 0.80 -14.07
CA ASN A 12 -9.20 2.22 -13.80
C ASN A 12 -8.79 2.61 -12.37
N VAL A 13 -9.07 1.76 -11.38
CA VAL A 13 -8.64 1.98 -9.99
C VAL A 13 -7.12 1.98 -9.88
N MET A 14 -6.43 1.08 -10.60
CA MET A 14 -4.97 1.09 -10.66
C MET A 14 -4.44 2.40 -11.26
N ALA A 15 -5.00 2.84 -12.38
CA ALA A 15 -4.61 4.10 -13.01
C ALA A 15 -4.84 5.29 -12.06
N ASN A 16 -5.96 5.29 -11.33
CA ASN A 16 -6.26 6.29 -10.32
C ASN A 16 -5.23 6.28 -9.18
N ALA A 17 -4.89 5.09 -8.66
CA ALA A 17 -3.89 4.92 -7.63
C ALA A 17 -2.51 5.44 -8.07
N HIS A 18 -2.10 5.16 -9.32
CA HIS A 18 -0.84 5.68 -9.89
C HIS A 18 -0.84 7.19 -10.08
N ARG A 19 -1.99 7.83 -10.36
CA ARG A 19 -2.10 9.29 -10.40
C ARG A 19 -1.97 9.90 -9.01
N LYS A 20 -2.58 9.26 -8.00
CA LYS A 20 -2.53 9.71 -6.60
C LYS A 20 -1.15 9.55 -5.99
N TYR A 21 -0.45 8.48 -6.33
CA TYR A 21 0.92 8.20 -5.89
C TYR A 21 1.86 8.08 -7.10
N PRO A 22 2.24 9.24 -7.71
CA PRO A 22 3.06 9.23 -8.92
C PRO A 22 4.50 8.80 -8.64
N ASP A 23 4.98 8.99 -7.41
CA ASP A 23 6.34 8.67 -7.00
C ASP A 23 6.44 8.21 -5.53
N ALA A 24 7.64 7.84 -5.13
CA ALA A 24 7.93 7.42 -3.76
C ALA A 24 7.82 8.55 -2.73
N ASN A 25 7.96 9.82 -3.14
CA ASN A 25 7.85 10.95 -2.23
C ASN A 25 6.39 11.14 -1.78
N GLY A 26 5.42 10.99 -2.68
CA GLY A 26 4.00 11.01 -2.33
C GLY A 26 3.63 9.93 -1.30
N ILE A 27 4.19 8.73 -1.46
CA ILE A 27 4.05 7.65 -0.46
C ILE A 27 4.73 8.04 0.86
N TYR A 28 5.95 8.56 0.81
CA TYR A 28 6.69 8.95 2.01
C TYR A 28 5.94 10.01 2.81
N GLU A 29 5.49 11.11 2.19
CA GLU A 29 4.83 12.20 2.91
C GLU A 29 3.51 11.74 3.54
N LYS A 30 2.71 10.94 2.82
CA LYS A 30 1.45 10.40 3.36
C LYS A 30 1.67 9.42 4.51
N PHE A 31 2.66 8.53 4.40
CA PHE A 31 2.88 7.43 5.35
C PHE A 31 4.08 7.63 6.28
N LYS A 32 4.62 8.85 6.35
CA LYS A 32 5.88 9.23 7.04
C LYS A 32 5.98 8.64 8.44
N THR A 33 4.97 8.88 9.27
CA THR A 33 4.96 8.41 10.67
C THR A 33 5.01 6.88 10.75
N GLY A 34 4.24 6.20 9.91
CA GLY A 34 4.23 4.72 9.86
C GLY A 34 5.56 4.14 9.40
N LEU A 35 6.17 4.75 8.38
CA LEU A 35 7.47 4.35 7.85
C LEU A 35 8.60 4.58 8.85
N LYS A 36 8.64 5.73 9.52
CA LYS A 36 9.62 6.02 10.58
C LYS A 36 9.50 5.03 11.75
N ARG A 37 8.27 4.73 12.20
CA ARG A 37 8.03 3.73 13.27
C ARG A 37 8.51 2.35 12.85
N LYS A 38 8.27 1.94 11.60
CA LYS A 38 8.79 0.68 11.05
C LYS A 38 10.30 0.69 10.98
N ALA A 39 10.92 1.75 10.46
CA ALA A 39 12.38 1.88 10.41
C ALA A 39 13.01 1.76 11.80
N GLN A 40 12.43 2.40 12.82
CA GLN A 40 12.89 2.27 14.20
C GLN A 40 12.72 0.85 14.75
N ALA A 41 11.66 0.14 14.37
CA ALA A 41 11.40 -1.21 14.85
C ALA A 41 12.32 -2.27 14.19
N LEU A 42 12.89 -1.97 13.01
CA LEU A 42 13.88 -2.83 12.35
C LEU A 42 15.24 -2.80 13.03
N ILE A 43 15.55 -1.72 13.74
CA ILE A 43 16.87 -1.48 14.31
C ILE A 43 16.76 -1.52 15.82
N SER A 44 17.53 -2.39 16.47
CA SER A 44 17.56 -2.52 17.93
C SER A 44 18.19 -1.32 18.66
N GLN A 45 18.70 -0.35 17.91
CA GLN A 45 19.34 0.87 18.40
C GLN A 45 18.45 2.09 18.15
N LYS A 46 18.56 3.10 19.03
CA LYS A 46 17.86 4.37 18.87
C LYS A 46 18.50 5.15 17.73
N LEU A 47 17.75 5.40 16.66
CA LEU A 47 18.23 6.19 15.54
C LEU A 47 18.06 7.68 15.81
N LEU A 48 18.96 8.49 15.26
CA LEU A 48 18.81 9.94 15.21
C LEU A 48 17.64 10.32 14.27
N PRO A 49 17.01 11.49 14.46
CA PRO A 49 15.91 11.94 13.61
C PRO A 49 16.24 11.93 12.11
N VAL A 50 17.45 12.35 11.73
CA VAL A 50 17.92 12.39 10.34
C VAL A 50 18.03 10.98 9.75
N GLU A 51 18.51 10.02 10.53
CA GLU A 51 18.62 8.63 10.10
C GLU A 51 17.24 7.98 9.92
N LEU A 52 16.28 8.27 10.80
CA LEU A 52 14.89 7.83 10.65
C LEU A 52 14.24 8.39 9.38
N GLU A 53 14.56 9.62 9.01
CA GLU A 53 14.10 10.20 7.75
C GLU A 53 14.68 9.50 6.54
N SER A 54 15.99 9.30 6.52
CA SER A 54 16.67 8.57 5.43
C SER A 54 16.10 7.15 5.28
N LYS A 55 15.99 6.39 6.38
CA LYS A 55 15.43 5.03 6.36
C LYS A 55 13.95 5.02 5.98
N GLY A 56 13.16 5.99 6.44
CA GLY A 56 11.76 6.14 6.06
C GLY A 56 11.59 6.34 4.55
N ARG A 57 12.44 7.17 3.93
CA ARG A 57 12.46 7.38 2.47
C ARG A 57 12.86 6.13 1.70
N VAL A 58 13.85 5.37 2.20
CA VAL A 58 14.23 4.07 1.61
C VAL A 58 13.05 3.11 1.61
N LEU A 59 12.34 2.98 2.75
CA LEU A 59 11.15 2.13 2.83
C LEU A 59 10.04 2.61 1.89
N ALA A 60 9.84 3.92 1.73
CA ALA A 60 8.89 4.46 0.76
C ALA A 60 9.26 4.10 -0.68
N SER A 61 10.55 4.18 -1.05
CA SER A 61 11.04 3.80 -2.38
C SER A 61 10.80 2.32 -2.66
N MET A 62 11.09 1.45 -1.70
CA MET A 62 10.77 0.03 -1.81
C MET A 62 9.26 -0.19 -1.95
N ALA A 63 8.45 0.51 -1.14
CA ALA A 63 6.99 0.41 -1.17
C ALA A 63 6.42 0.84 -2.50
N TYR A 64 6.95 1.91 -3.09
CA TYR A 64 6.59 2.36 -4.42
C TYR A 64 6.90 1.30 -5.49
N SER A 65 8.06 0.65 -5.41
CA SER A 65 8.41 -0.43 -6.35
C SER A 65 7.43 -1.61 -6.28
N GLN A 66 6.99 -2.01 -5.09
CA GLN A 66 5.98 -3.04 -4.90
C GLN A 66 4.59 -2.58 -5.34
N PHE A 67 4.22 -1.35 -4.99
CA PHE A 67 2.96 -0.72 -5.38
C PHE A 67 2.79 -0.63 -6.90
N ARG A 68 3.84 -0.29 -7.65
CA ARG A 68 3.79 -0.26 -9.12
C ARG A 68 3.54 -1.62 -9.78
N ARG A 69 3.80 -2.70 -9.04
CA ARG A 69 3.65 -4.09 -9.51
C ARG A 69 2.45 -4.78 -8.85
N PHE A 70 1.55 -4.01 -8.25
CA PHE A 70 0.38 -4.58 -7.57
C PHE A 70 -0.49 -5.33 -8.60
N PRO A 71 -0.85 -6.59 -8.36
CA PRO A 71 -1.63 -7.36 -9.33
C PRO A 71 -3.07 -6.81 -9.44
N ALA A 72 -3.60 -6.74 -10.65
CA ALA A 72 -4.95 -6.24 -10.91
C ALA A 72 -6.01 -7.13 -10.23
N GLU A 73 -5.77 -8.44 -10.18
CA GLU A 73 -6.63 -9.42 -9.52
C GLU A 73 -6.76 -9.12 -8.02
N ALA A 74 -5.70 -8.62 -7.38
CA ALA A 74 -5.79 -8.21 -5.97
C ALA A 74 -6.58 -6.92 -5.78
N ILE A 75 -6.65 -6.06 -6.80
CA ILE A 75 -7.52 -4.88 -6.79
C ILE A 75 -8.97 -5.33 -6.93
N GLU A 76 -9.26 -6.23 -7.87
CA GLU A 76 -10.61 -6.80 -8.07
C GLU A 76 -11.17 -7.41 -6.78
N LEU A 77 -10.35 -8.20 -6.06
CA LEU A 77 -10.75 -8.80 -4.79
C LEU A 77 -11.09 -7.78 -3.69
N ASN A 78 -10.56 -6.56 -3.78
CA ASN A 78 -10.86 -5.48 -2.84
C ASN A 78 -12.06 -4.61 -3.28
N LEU A 79 -12.54 -4.76 -4.52
CA LEU A 79 -13.73 -4.06 -4.99
C LEU A 79 -14.97 -4.64 -4.31
N SER A 80 -15.85 -3.75 -3.84
CA SER A 80 -17.08 -4.18 -3.20
C SER A 80 -18.01 -4.84 -4.23
N ARG A 81 -18.68 -5.92 -3.82
CA ARG A 81 -19.66 -6.61 -4.68
C ARG A 81 -20.79 -5.69 -5.15
N ALA A 82 -21.18 -4.72 -4.30
CA ALA A 82 -22.20 -3.73 -4.66
C ALA A 82 -21.74 -2.87 -5.85
N LEU A 83 -20.52 -2.32 -5.77
CA LEU A 83 -19.95 -1.53 -6.86
C LEU A 83 -19.76 -2.35 -8.14
N LEU A 84 -19.30 -3.60 -8.02
CA LEU A 84 -19.15 -4.50 -9.17
C LEU A 84 -20.50 -4.75 -9.87
N ASN A 85 -21.54 -5.06 -9.10
CA ASN A 85 -22.88 -5.27 -9.64
C ASN A 85 -23.43 -4.00 -10.30
N GLU A 86 -23.20 -2.84 -9.70
CA GLU A 86 -23.62 -1.54 -10.24
C GLU A 86 -22.88 -1.24 -11.54
N ALA A 87 -21.55 -1.39 -11.55
CA ALA A 87 -20.69 -1.15 -12.71
C ALA A 87 -21.04 -2.05 -13.90
N GLU A 88 -21.40 -3.32 -13.66
CA GLU A 88 -21.72 -4.28 -14.72
C GLU A 88 -23.18 -4.19 -15.22
N ARG A 89 -24.14 -3.78 -14.37
CA ARG A 89 -25.58 -3.79 -14.74
C ARG A 89 -26.11 -2.43 -15.17
N SER A 90 -25.90 -1.41 -14.34
CA SER A 90 -26.41 -0.06 -14.55
C SER A 90 -25.34 0.90 -15.07
N GLY A 91 -24.07 0.53 -14.92
CA GLY A 91 -22.94 1.40 -15.15
C GLY A 91 -22.75 2.39 -14.00
N ILE A 92 -21.54 2.94 -13.90
CA ILE A 92 -21.17 3.91 -12.88
C ILE A 92 -20.53 5.15 -13.52
N ASN A 93 -20.52 6.25 -12.77
CA ASN A 93 -19.62 7.37 -13.02
C ASN A 93 -18.42 7.25 -12.08
N LEU A 94 -17.20 7.15 -12.63
CA LEU A 94 -16.01 6.93 -11.80
C LEU A 94 -15.76 8.09 -10.81
N GLU A 95 -16.14 9.31 -11.19
CA GLU A 95 -15.96 10.50 -10.35
C GLU A 95 -16.76 10.44 -9.06
N ASP A 96 -17.97 9.87 -9.10
CA ASP A 96 -18.87 9.74 -7.94
C ASP A 96 -18.27 8.80 -6.88
N HIS A 97 -17.37 7.89 -7.28
CA HIS A 97 -16.70 6.93 -6.41
C HIS A 97 -15.22 7.27 -6.16
N GLN A 98 -14.76 8.48 -6.50
CA GLN A 98 -13.36 8.86 -6.39
C GLN A 98 -12.80 8.67 -4.97
N ALA A 99 -13.58 9.02 -3.93
CA ALA A 99 -13.17 8.82 -2.54
C ALA A 99 -12.99 7.34 -2.15
N TYR A 100 -13.80 6.45 -2.73
CA TYR A 100 -13.69 5.02 -2.53
C TYR A 100 -12.43 4.46 -3.21
N PHE A 101 -12.17 4.87 -4.45
CA PHE A 101 -10.95 4.47 -5.18
C PHE A 101 -9.67 5.01 -4.53
N ASP A 102 -9.72 6.23 -4.02
CA ASP A 102 -8.66 6.82 -3.21
C ASP A 102 -8.36 5.99 -1.96
N GLY A 103 -9.39 5.43 -1.32
CA GLY A 103 -9.25 4.52 -0.19
C GLY A 103 -8.54 3.22 -0.58
N ILE A 104 -8.91 2.64 -1.73
CA ILE A 104 -8.24 1.45 -2.26
C ILE A 104 -6.76 1.75 -2.56
N ALA A 105 -6.46 2.89 -3.17
CA ALA A 105 -5.08 3.29 -3.43
C ALA A 105 -4.24 3.38 -2.14
N ASP A 106 -4.79 3.95 -1.06
CA ASP A 106 -4.14 3.99 0.26
C ASP A 106 -3.88 2.57 0.78
N ASP A 107 -4.84 1.66 0.62
CA ASP A 107 -4.74 0.28 1.09
C ASP A 107 -3.74 -0.55 0.29
N MET A 108 -3.64 -0.33 -1.02
CA MET A 108 -2.59 -0.91 -1.87
C MET A 108 -1.19 -0.49 -1.37
N VAL A 109 -0.98 0.78 -1.07
CA VAL A 109 0.30 1.27 -0.52
C VAL A 109 0.58 0.67 0.86
N LYS A 110 -0.42 0.59 1.75
CA LYS A 110 -0.26 -0.06 3.06
C LYS A 110 0.12 -1.54 2.92
N ALA A 111 -0.49 -2.26 1.96
CA ALA A 111 -0.17 -3.65 1.66
C ALA A 111 1.27 -3.79 1.15
N ALA A 112 1.71 -2.92 0.24
CA ALA A 112 3.09 -2.86 -0.24
C ALA A 112 4.10 -2.63 0.90
N ILE A 113 3.84 -1.64 1.77
CA ILE A 113 4.66 -1.38 2.96
C ILE A 113 4.70 -2.61 3.88
N LYS A 114 3.56 -3.28 4.10
CA LYS A 114 3.48 -4.48 4.94
C LYS A 114 4.29 -5.64 4.36
N GLN A 115 4.26 -5.84 3.05
CA GLN A 115 5.00 -6.89 2.37
C GLN A 115 6.51 -6.71 2.52
N ILE A 116 7.01 -5.48 2.40
CA ILE A 116 8.43 -5.17 2.60
C ILE A 116 8.85 -5.41 4.05
N TYR A 117 7.98 -5.09 5.00
CA TYR A 117 8.29 -5.21 6.42
C TYR A 117 8.21 -6.66 6.94
N LYS A 118 7.42 -7.53 6.29
CA LYS A 118 7.12 -8.88 6.77
C LYS A 118 8.38 -9.75 6.98
N PRO A 119 9.32 -9.87 6.02
CA PRO A 119 10.53 -10.68 6.19
C PRO A 119 11.33 -10.30 7.43
N TYR A 120 11.53 -8.99 7.63
CA TYR A 120 12.28 -8.49 8.77
C TYR A 120 11.57 -8.70 10.12
N LYS A 121 10.24 -8.54 10.15
CA LYS A 121 9.45 -8.85 11.35
C LYS A 121 9.64 -10.32 11.75
N ASP A 122 9.64 -11.21 10.78
CA ASP A 122 9.78 -12.65 11.01
C ASP A 122 11.21 -13.00 11.51
N GLU A 123 12.25 -12.34 11.00
CA GLU A 123 13.62 -12.48 11.49
C GLU A 123 13.78 -11.99 12.93
N VAL A 124 13.27 -10.80 13.25
CA VAL A 124 13.32 -10.25 14.62
C VAL A 124 12.60 -11.16 15.60
N ASN A 125 11.44 -11.70 15.21
CA ASN A 125 10.69 -12.64 16.05
C ASN A 125 11.43 -13.96 16.25
N LYS A 126 12.06 -14.51 15.20
CA LYS A 126 12.92 -15.70 15.31
C LYS A 126 14.07 -15.46 16.28
N PHE A 127 14.75 -14.33 16.19
CA PHE A 127 15.83 -13.97 17.11
C PHE A 127 15.36 -13.86 18.56
N LYS A 128 14.27 -13.14 18.82
CA LYS A 128 13.66 -13.03 20.16
C LYS A 128 13.25 -14.39 20.74
N SER A 129 12.71 -15.28 19.90
CA SER A 129 12.33 -16.63 20.33
C SER A 129 13.53 -17.49 20.73
N LYS A 130 14.69 -17.33 20.06
CA LYS A 130 15.94 -18.01 20.42
C LYS A 130 16.51 -17.51 21.74
N LEU A 131 16.43 -16.21 22.01
CA LEU A 131 16.87 -15.62 23.28
C LEU A 131 16.01 -16.05 24.48
N ARG A 132 14.71 -16.27 24.29
CA ARG A 132 13.80 -16.76 25.36
C ARG A 132 13.98 -18.24 25.73
N LYS A 133 14.69 -19.02 24.92
CA LYS A 133 14.96 -20.45 25.15
C LYS A 133 16.34 -20.72 25.75
N ARG A 134 17.13 -19.67 25.97
CA ARG A 134 18.37 -19.70 26.77
C ARG A 134 18.05 -19.15 28.15
#